data_AF-A0A9P7RPW8-F1
#
_entry.id   AF-A0A9P7RPW8-F1
#
_cell.length_a   1.000
_cell.length_b   1.000
_cell.length_c   1.000
_cell.angle_alpha   90.00
_cell.angle_beta   90.00
_cell.angle_gamma   90.00
#
_symmetry.space_group_name_H-M   'P 1'
#
loop_
_entity.id
_entity.type
_entity.pdbx_description
1 polymer ?
#
loop_
_entity_poly.entity_id
_entity_poly.type
_entity_poly.pdbx_seq_one_letter_code
_entity_poly.pdbx_strand_id
1 'polypeptide(L)'
;MKSTSQERVVRTKRPNNLKTAIELMTIKGAEVKEVDGKETLVRNAENAEKTSRKGVIRGWTYIFFPRLAIYLMPYTKLVPLVEKAFSAAYVQASGVERGRAARSSPKESPPDRKTTTSTLRMGAA
;
A
#
# COMPACT_ATOMS: atom_id res chain seq x y z
N MET A 1 -0.69 -24.53 22.34
CA MET A 1 0.66 -23.95 22.36
C MET A 1 0.64 -22.62 23.13
N LYS A 2 1.17 -22.59 24.35
CA LYS A 2 1.29 -21.39 25.19
C LYS A 2 2.71 -21.29 25.74
N SER A 3 3.12 -20.03 25.91
CA SER A 3 4.30 -19.51 26.62
C SER A 3 5.58 -19.32 25.80
N THR A 4 5.80 -18.06 25.39
CA THR A 4 7.13 -17.45 25.36
C THR A 4 7.08 -16.10 26.08
N SER A 5 7.65 -16.09 27.29
CA SER A 5 8.05 -14.97 28.16
C SER A 5 6.99 -14.25 29.02
N GLN A 6 7.27 -14.26 30.33
CA GLN A 6 6.45 -13.91 31.51
C GLN A 6 6.46 -12.42 31.93
N GLU A 7 6.74 -11.46 31.05
CA GLU A 7 6.69 -10.03 31.44
C GLU A 7 5.71 -9.25 30.59
N ARG A 8 4.63 -8.80 31.24
CA ARG A 8 3.63 -7.87 30.69
C ARG A 8 4.31 -6.68 29.99
N VAL A 9 5.39 -6.14 30.57
CA VAL A 9 6.18 -5.03 30.04
C VAL A 9 6.80 -5.33 28.67
N VAL A 10 7.34 -6.54 28.48
CA VAL A 10 7.95 -6.94 27.21
C VAL A 10 6.86 -7.20 26.16
N ARG A 11 5.64 -7.60 26.54
CA ARG A 11 4.49 -7.68 25.61
C ARG A 11 3.96 -6.30 25.20
N THR A 12 3.98 -5.31 26.08
CA THR A 12 3.46 -3.96 25.77
C THR A 12 4.46 -3.11 24.97
N LYS A 13 5.78 -3.24 25.19
CA LYS A 13 6.80 -2.49 24.42
C LYS A 13 6.96 -2.97 22.98
N ARG A 14 6.78 -4.27 22.72
CA ARG A 14 6.97 -4.88 21.39
C ARG A 14 6.07 -4.26 20.29
N PRO A 15 4.74 -4.21 20.41
CA PRO A 15 3.87 -3.67 19.36
C PRO A 15 4.17 -2.18 19.07
N ASN A 16 4.66 -1.43 20.04
CA ASN A 16 5.01 -0.03 19.84
C ASN A 16 6.19 0.15 18.88
N ASN A 17 7.17 -0.76 18.85
CA ASN A 17 8.34 -0.63 17.97
C ASN A 17 7.93 -0.66 16.48
N LEU A 18 7.10 -1.63 16.09
CA LEU A 18 6.59 -1.72 14.71
C LEU A 18 5.69 -0.53 14.37
N LYS A 19 4.79 -0.13 15.29
CA LYS A 19 3.94 1.04 15.10
C LYS A 19 4.76 2.30 14.87
N THR A 20 5.77 2.54 15.69
CA THR A 20 6.68 3.69 15.56
C THR A 20 7.48 3.63 14.26
N ALA A 21 7.93 2.45 13.81
CA ALA A 21 8.59 2.32 12.51
C ALA A 21 7.65 2.67 11.34
N ILE A 22 6.38 2.24 11.41
CA ILE A 22 5.36 2.59 10.42
C ILE A 22 5.12 4.11 10.41
N GLU A 23 4.99 4.74 11.57
CA GLU A 23 4.82 6.20 11.69
C GLU A 23 6.03 6.98 11.17
N LEU A 24 7.25 6.50 11.46
CA LEU A 24 8.50 7.08 10.95
C LEU A 24 8.55 7.02 9.42
N MET A 25 8.13 5.89 8.84
CA MET A 25 8.07 5.72 7.39
C MET A 25 6.97 6.59 6.75
N THR A 26 5.73 6.50 7.24
CA THR A 26 4.54 7.08 6.58
C THR A 26 4.38 8.58 6.81
N ILE A 27 4.52 9.03 8.06
CA ILE A 27 4.24 10.43 8.43
C ILE A 27 5.50 11.26 8.28
N LYS A 28 6.64 10.70 8.69
CA LYS A 28 7.90 11.44 8.78
C LYS A 28 8.78 11.27 7.53
N GLY A 29 8.48 10.33 6.63
CA GLY A 29 9.32 10.07 5.45
C GLY A 29 10.75 9.74 5.84
N ALA A 30 10.93 8.98 6.91
CA ALA A 30 12.25 8.64 7.40
C ALA A 30 12.97 7.76 6.38
N GLU A 31 14.18 8.17 6.01
CA GLU A 31 15.09 7.47 5.12
C GLU A 31 16.38 7.16 5.90
N VAL A 32 17.01 6.03 5.59
CA VAL A 32 18.26 5.64 6.25
C VAL A 32 19.40 6.17 5.38
N LYS A 33 20.21 7.06 5.95
CA LYS A 33 21.41 7.59 5.30
C LYS A 33 22.61 7.32 6.17
N GLU A 34 23.75 7.09 5.54
CA GLU A 34 25.02 7.02 6.24
C GLU A 34 25.51 8.45 6.48
N VAL A 35 25.65 8.82 7.76
CA VAL A 35 26.19 10.11 8.20
C VAL A 35 27.36 9.76 9.12
N ASP A 36 28.56 10.22 8.76
CA ASP A 36 29.78 10.00 9.55
C ASP A 36 30.06 8.50 9.86
N GLY A 37 29.84 7.62 8.88
CA GLY A 37 30.07 6.18 9.00
C GLY A 37 29.03 5.44 9.86
N LYS A 38 27.91 6.10 10.20
CA LYS A 38 26.81 5.51 10.96
C LYS A 38 25.49 5.60 10.20
N GLU A 39 24.77 4.47 10.14
CA GLU A 39 23.39 4.43 9.66
C GLU A 39 22.51 5.31 10.57
N THR A 40 21.97 6.39 10.02
CA THR A 40 21.13 7.33 10.74
C THR A 40 19.82 7.55 10.00
N LEU A 41 18.72 7.66 10.75
CA LEU A 41 17.42 8.01 10.19
C LEU A 41 17.35 9.51 9.96
N VAL A 42 17.29 9.89 8.69
CA VAL A 42 17.16 11.27 8.24
C VAL A 42 15.75 11.49 7.73
N ARG A 43 15.17 12.66 8.04
CA ARG A 43 13.87 13.05 7.52
C ARG A 43 14.01 13.45 6.05
N ASN A 44 13.30 12.76 5.17
CA ASN A 44 13.17 13.15 3.76
C ASN A 44 11.71 13.55 3.47
N ALA A 45 11.46 14.85 3.36
CA ALA A 45 10.12 15.39 3.15
C ALA A 45 9.50 14.93 1.81
N GLU A 46 10.31 14.79 0.76
CA GLU A 46 9.84 14.25 -0.52
C GLU A 46 9.43 12.79 -0.40
N ASN A 47 10.17 12.02 0.40
CA ASN A 47 9.86 10.62 0.62
C ASN A 47 8.56 10.47 1.43
N ALA A 48 8.29 11.38 2.38
CA ALA A 48 7.03 11.40 3.10
C ALA A 48 5.82 11.57 2.15
N GLU A 49 5.93 12.48 1.17
CA GLU A 49 4.86 12.68 0.19
C GLU A 49 4.71 11.49 -0.78
N LYS A 50 5.83 10.90 -1.24
CA LYS A 50 5.80 9.73 -2.13
C LYS A 50 5.18 8.52 -1.43
N THR A 51 5.62 8.24 -0.20
CA THR A 51 5.17 7.07 0.57
C THR A 51 3.75 7.22 1.08
N SER A 52 3.31 8.42 1.46
CA SER A 52 1.91 8.66 1.82
C SER A 52 0.94 8.55 0.65
N ARG A 53 1.36 8.93 -0.58
CA ARG A 53 0.52 8.83 -1.77
C ARG A 53 0.57 7.45 -2.46
N LYS A 54 1.70 6.74 -2.42
CA LYS A 54 1.92 5.50 -3.17
C LYS A 54 2.23 4.27 -2.33
N GLY A 55 2.59 4.42 -1.06
CA GLY A 55 3.01 3.31 -0.20
C GLY A 55 1.86 2.66 0.59
N VAL A 56 0.76 3.39 0.84
CA VAL A 56 -0.38 2.91 1.62
C VAL A 56 -1.67 3.15 0.86
N ILE A 57 -2.47 2.10 0.66
CA ILE A 57 -3.77 2.20 -0.01
C ILE A 57 -4.82 2.57 1.02
N ARG A 58 -5.54 3.66 0.75
CA ARG A 58 -6.64 4.10 1.62
C ARG A 58 -7.78 3.09 1.60
N GLY A 59 -8.39 2.85 2.77
CA GLY A 59 -9.49 1.88 2.94
C GLY A 59 -9.04 0.43 3.14
N TRP A 60 -7.73 0.15 3.05
CA TRP A 60 -7.19 -1.18 3.29
C TRP A 60 -6.79 -1.36 4.75
N THR A 61 -7.05 -2.56 5.28
CA THR A 61 -6.61 -2.97 6.62
C THR A 61 -5.39 -3.88 6.49
N TYR A 62 -4.29 -3.48 7.12
CA TYR A 62 -3.02 -4.22 7.09
C TYR A 62 -2.86 -5.02 8.38
N ILE A 63 -2.66 -6.33 8.26
CA ILE A 63 -2.44 -7.25 9.40
C ILE A 63 -1.00 -7.73 9.37
N PHE A 64 -0.27 -7.53 10.46
CA PHE A 64 1.14 -7.90 10.58
C PHE A 64 1.33 -9.04 11.59
N PHE A 65 2.10 -10.05 11.21
CA PHE A 65 2.54 -11.15 12.10
C PHE A 65 4.07 -11.13 12.23
N PRO A 66 4.65 -10.16 12.97
CA PRO A 66 6.10 -10.04 13.06
C PRO A 66 6.71 -11.19 13.87
N ARG A 67 7.87 -11.67 13.41
CA ARG A 67 8.72 -12.59 14.17
C ARG A 67 9.39 -11.84 15.33
N LEU A 68 9.78 -12.57 16.38
CA LEU A 68 10.38 -11.97 17.59
C LEU A 68 11.60 -11.08 17.27
N ALA A 69 12.43 -11.48 16.32
CA ALA A 69 13.61 -10.74 15.88
C ALA A 69 13.30 -9.31 15.38
N ILE A 70 12.11 -9.09 14.82
CA ILE A 70 11.68 -7.78 14.29
C ILE A 70 11.55 -6.77 15.43
N TYR A 71 11.14 -7.21 16.61
CA TYR A 71 10.97 -6.32 17.76
C TYR A 71 12.28 -5.88 18.41
N LEU A 72 13.38 -6.60 18.17
CA LEU A 72 14.71 -6.29 18.69
C LEU A 72 15.55 -5.51 17.67
N MET A 73 15.02 -5.28 16.48
CA MET A 73 15.74 -4.64 15.40
C MET A 73 15.83 -3.12 15.61
N PRO A 74 16.99 -2.49 15.34
CA PRO A 74 17.09 -1.03 15.33
C PRO A 74 16.22 -0.44 14.22
N TYR A 75 15.71 0.77 14.45
CA TYR A 75 14.84 1.46 13.48
C TYR A 75 15.50 1.65 12.11
N THR A 76 16.83 1.81 12.07
CA THR A 76 17.60 1.93 10.82
C THR A 76 17.47 0.70 9.93
N LYS A 77 17.27 -0.49 10.51
CA LYS A 77 17.04 -1.72 9.75
C LYS A 77 15.56 -2.05 9.60
N LEU A 78 14.75 -1.62 10.57
CA LEU A 78 13.32 -1.90 10.59
C LEU A 78 12.55 -1.07 9.55
N VAL A 79 12.84 0.23 9.43
CA VAL A 79 12.12 1.13 8.51
C VAL A 79 12.22 0.66 7.05
N PRO A 80 13.40 0.32 6.50
CA PRO A 80 13.50 -0.20 5.12
C PRO A 80 12.76 -1.53 4.91
N LEU A 81 12.68 -2.39 5.94
CA LEU A 81 11.95 -3.66 5.84
C LEU A 81 10.44 -3.43 5.81
N VAL A 82 9.95 -2.50 6.62
CA VAL A 82 8.54 -2.09 6.61
C VAL A 82 8.18 -1.50 5.26
N GLU A 83 9.03 -0.63 4.70
CA GLU A 83 8.82 -0.04 3.38
C GLU A 83 8.73 -1.08 2.27
N LYS A 84 9.62 -2.08 2.27
CA LYS A 84 9.57 -3.21 1.34
C LYS A 84 8.27 -4.01 1.49
N ALA A 85 7.83 -4.26 2.72
CA ALA A 85 6.59 -4.99 2.97
C ALA A 85 5.36 -4.22 2.47
N PHE A 86 5.29 -2.91 2.72
CA PHE A 86 4.21 -2.06 2.20
C PHE A 86 4.23 -1.96 0.67
N SER A 87 5.42 -1.84 0.07
CA SER A 87 5.56 -1.84 -1.40
C SER A 87 5.05 -3.13 -2.03
N ALA A 88 5.39 -4.29 -1.44
CA ALA A 88 4.90 -5.59 -1.89
C ALA A 88 3.37 -5.69 -1.73
N ALA A 89 2.84 -5.25 -0.60
CA ALA A 89 1.39 -5.24 -0.36
C ALA A 89 0.66 -4.31 -1.34
N TYR A 90 1.24 -3.14 -1.66
CA TYR A 90 0.69 -2.20 -2.62
C TYR A 90 0.57 -2.80 -4.02
N VAL A 91 1.60 -3.51 -4.49
CA VAL A 91 1.58 -4.18 -5.81
C VAL A 91 0.44 -5.20 -5.88
N GLN A 92 0.28 -6.02 -4.84
CA GLN A 92 -0.77 -7.03 -4.80
C GLN A 92 -2.16 -6.40 -4.72
N ALA A 93 -2.35 -5.46 -3.79
CA ALA A 93 -3.64 -4.84 -3.54
C ALA A 93 -4.10 -3.95 -4.72
N SER A 94 -3.20 -3.22 -5.36
CA SER A 94 -3.52 -2.45 -6.58
C SER A 94 -3.91 -3.34 -7.77
N GLY A 95 -3.41 -4.58 -7.83
CA GLY A 95 -3.88 -5.58 -8.77
C GLY A 95 -5.33 -5.99 -8.50
N VAL A 96 -5.66 -6.24 -7.23
CA VAL A 96 -7.02 -6.60 -6.79
C VAL A 96 -8.00 -5.45 -7.06
N GLU A 97 -7.64 -4.21 -6.73
CA GLU A 97 -8.48 -3.03 -6.98
C GLU A 97 -8.77 -2.83 -8.46
N ARG A 98 -7.75 -2.94 -9.33
CA ARG A 98 -7.94 -2.84 -10.79
C ARG A 98 -8.85 -3.94 -11.31
N GLY A 99 -8.66 -5.17 -10.85
CA GLY A 99 -9.52 -6.29 -11.20
C GLY A 99 -10.97 -6.12 -10.71
N ARG A 100 -11.15 -5.52 -9.53
CA ARG A 100 -12.48 -5.18 -9.00
C ARG A 100 -13.14 -4.08 -9.83
N ALA A 101 -12.44 -2.98 -10.09
CA ALA A 101 -12.93 -1.86 -10.87
C ALA A 101 -13.39 -2.28 -12.27
N ALA A 102 -12.59 -3.12 -12.95
CA ALA A 102 -12.95 -3.64 -14.28
C ALA A 102 -14.23 -4.50 -14.29
N ARG A 103 -14.55 -5.15 -13.16
CA ARG A 103 -15.77 -5.97 -13.02
C ARG A 103 -17.01 -5.15 -12.63
N SER A 104 -16.82 -3.99 -12.02
CA SER A 104 -17.92 -3.13 -11.55
C SER A 104 -18.36 -2.08 -12.58
N SER A 105 -17.63 -1.89 -13.68
CA SER A 105 -18.05 -0.99 -14.75
C SER A 105 -19.35 -1.50 -15.39
N PRO A 106 -20.40 -0.67 -15.53
CA PRO A 106 -21.58 -1.06 -16.29
C PRO A 106 -21.15 -1.38 -17.71
N LYS A 107 -21.49 -2.57 -18.22
CA LYS A 107 -21.38 -2.82 -19.66
C LYS A 107 -22.26 -1.78 -20.35
N GLU A 108 -21.66 -0.89 -21.14
CA GLU A 108 -22.42 -0.05 -22.07
C GLU A 108 -23.37 -0.96 -22.85
N SER A 109 -24.66 -0.72 -22.68
CA SER A 109 -25.71 -1.37 -23.44
C SER A 109 -25.45 -1.12 -24.94
N PRO A 110 -25.62 -2.13 -25.81
CA PRO A 110 -25.33 -2.01 -27.24
C PRO A 110 -26.02 -0.78 -27.84
N PRO A 111 -25.40 -0.08 -28.81
CA PRO A 111 -26.07 1.04 -29.46
C PRO A 111 -27.37 0.55 -30.08
N ASP A 112 -28.47 1.16 -29.62
CA ASP A 112 -29.82 0.91 -30.09
C ASP A 112 -29.86 1.12 -31.61
N ARG A 113 -29.90 0.02 -32.36
CA ARG A 113 -29.78 0.00 -33.82
C ARG A 113 -31.11 0.43 -34.41
N LYS A 114 -31.44 1.72 -34.30
CA LYS A 114 -32.63 2.29 -34.94
C LYS A 114 -32.40 2.43 -36.44
N THR A 115 -32.94 1.45 -37.15
CA THR A 115 -33.59 1.53 -38.47
C THR A 115 -32.90 2.36 -39.55
N THR A 116 -32.26 1.65 -40.47
CA THR A 116 -32.04 2.03 -41.86
C THR A 116 -33.36 2.51 -42.48
N THR A 117 -33.54 3.83 -42.62
CA THR A 117 -34.53 4.38 -43.55
C THR A 117 -34.03 4.08 -44.96
N SER A 118 -34.62 3.04 -45.52
CA SER A 118 -34.62 2.72 -46.94
C SER A 118 -35.22 3.91 -47.71
N THR A 119 -34.37 4.73 -48.32
CA THR A 119 -34.77 5.62 -49.41
C THR A 119 -34.38 4.94 -50.72
N LEU A 120 -35.14 3.90 -51.07
CA LEU A 120 -35.07 3.29 -52.38
C LEU A 120 -35.86 4.16 -53.38
N ARG A 121 -35.14 4.63 -54.39
CA ARG A 121 -35.60 5.02 -55.73
C ARG A 121 -37.12 5.04 -55.98
N MET A 122 -37.59 6.20 -56.43
CA MET A 122 -38.50 6.28 -57.57
C MET A 122 -38.00 7.42 -58.47
N GLY A 123 -37.37 7.06 -59.58
CA GLY A 123 -37.33 7.89 -60.77
C GLY A 123 -38.44 7.45 -61.73
N ALA A 124 -38.77 8.32 -62.68
CA ALA A 124 -39.76 8.24 -63.78
C ALA A 124 -40.87 9.28 -63.55
N ALA A 125 -41.21 10.17 -64.49
CA ALA A 125 -40.81 10.41 -65.87
C ALA A 125 -41.10 11.88 -66.20
#